data_AF-G7MAZ6-F1
#
_entry.id   AF-G7MAZ6-F1
#
_cell.length_a   1.000
_cell.length_b   1.000
_cell.length_c   1.000
_cell.angle_alpha   90.00
_cell.angle_beta   90.00
_cell.angle_gamma   90.00
#
_symmetry.space_group_name_H-M   'P 1'
#
loop_
_entity.id
_entity.type
_entity.pdbx_description
1 polymer ?
#
loop_
_entity_poly.entity_id
_entity_poly.type
_entity_poly.pdbx_seq_one_letter_code
_entity_poly.pdbx_strand_id
1 'polypeptide(L)'
;MLYMLSNKEFDERLQINNFEELEKEFQQAKNFFENLNDEIKCDEVQLRFPDFYPLDQEIVIKFPTYKIRIINNKMSHNDLRELLKGIYNYQIDEETNVVIFPSLKPVQSTAIHCLETNLDSNARTAEEIVKRLEEHCIRAERCVDCGYYSIPIKVDEEGCITVIKR
;
A
#
# COMPACT_ATOMS: atom_id res chain seq x y z
N MET A 1 6.25 16.67 19.27
CA MET A 1 6.96 16.63 17.97
C MET A 1 6.77 15.22 17.43
N LEU A 2 5.93 15.05 16.40
CA LEU A 2 5.76 13.75 15.74
C LEU A 2 6.92 13.61 14.76
N TYR A 3 7.79 12.61 14.98
CA TYR A 3 8.83 12.23 14.03
C TYR A 3 8.24 11.12 13.15
N MET A 4 8.33 11.28 11.83
CA MET A 4 7.86 10.32 10.83
C MET A 4 9.01 9.93 9.90
N LEU A 5 9.05 8.67 9.47
CA LEU A 5 10.16 8.09 8.71
C LEU A 5 10.21 8.54 7.26
N SER A 6 11.37 9.02 6.80
CA SER A 6 11.63 9.24 5.36
C SER A 6 11.22 8.04 4.51
N ASN A 7 10.88 8.30 3.24
CA ASN A 7 10.58 7.28 2.24
C ASN A 7 11.59 6.11 2.24
N LYS A 8 12.87 6.47 2.32
CA LYS A 8 13.99 5.53 2.42
C LYS A 8 14.00 4.78 3.75
N GLU A 9 13.80 5.48 4.87
CA GLU A 9 13.74 4.85 6.19
C GLU A 9 12.56 3.89 6.33
N PHE A 10 11.41 4.22 5.74
CA PHE A 10 10.26 3.32 5.66
C PHE A 10 10.64 2.04 4.91
N ASP A 11 11.21 2.16 3.70
CA ASP A 11 11.61 1.02 2.88
C ASP A 11 12.69 0.16 3.58
N GLU A 12 13.66 0.78 4.26
CA GLU A 12 14.68 0.08 5.07
C GLU A 12 14.09 -0.66 6.26
N ARG A 13 13.02 -0.13 6.86
CA ARG A 13 12.32 -0.74 7.99
C ARG A 13 11.19 -1.67 7.59
N LEU A 14 10.85 -1.79 6.30
CA LEU A 14 9.74 -2.61 5.82
C LEU A 14 10.02 -4.11 5.99
N GLN A 15 9.80 -4.57 7.22
CA GLN A 15 10.02 -5.93 7.69
C GLN A 15 8.91 -6.29 8.66
N ILE A 16 8.56 -7.58 8.73
CA ILE A 16 7.40 -8.06 9.49
C ILE A 16 7.47 -7.69 10.99
N ASN A 17 8.67 -7.63 11.57
CA ASN A 17 8.90 -7.26 12.96
C ASN A 17 8.70 -5.75 13.25
N ASN A 18 8.63 -4.92 12.22
CA ASN A 18 8.42 -3.47 12.34
C ASN A 18 7.01 -3.02 11.91
N PHE A 19 6.14 -3.95 11.49
CA PHE A 19 4.83 -3.62 10.93
C PHE A 19 3.94 -2.82 11.88
N GLU A 20 3.91 -3.14 13.17
CA GLU A 20 3.12 -2.40 14.16
C GLU A 20 3.59 -0.96 14.35
N GLU A 21 4.91 -0.74 14.31
CA GLU A 21 5.50 0.60 14.42
C GLU A 21 5.18 1.44 13.17
N LEU A 22 5.37 0.85 11.99
CA LEU A 22 5.04 1.49 10.71
C LEU A 22 3.53 1.79 10.58
N GLU A 23 2.67 0.89 11.06
CA GLU A 23 1.22 1.10 11.10
C GLU A 23 0.85 2.27 12.02
N LYS A 24 1.47 2.37 13.19
CA LYS A 24 1.24 3.47 14.12
C LYS A 24 1.60 4.80 13.49
N GLU A 25 2.73 4.88 12.79
CA GLU A 25 3.13 6.09 12.06
C GLU A 25 2.15 6.44 10.94
N PHE A 26 1.72 5.45 10.15
CA PHE A 26 0.70 5.63 9.13
C PHE A 26 -0.60 6.20 9.71
N GLN A 27 -1.14 5.59 10.77
CA GLN A 27 -2.39 6.05 11.39
C GLN A 27 -2.25 7.46 11.98
N GLN A 28 -1.08 7.82 12.51
CA GLN A 28 -0.81 9.18 12.99
C GLN A 28 -0.80 10.20 11.84
N ALA A 29 -0.12 9.88 10.73
CA ALA A 29 -0.06 10.73 9.54
C ALA A 29 -1.44 10.90 8.92
N LYS A 30 -2.16 9.79 8.71
CA LYS A 30 -3.53 9.79 8.19
C LYS A 30 -4.44 10.67 9.04
N ASN A 31 -4.47 10.46 10.35
CA ASN A 31 -5.31 11.24 11.26
C ASN A 31 -4.93 12.73 11.24
N PHE A 32 -3.63 13.06 11.18
CA PHE A 32 -3.20 14.45 11.10
C PHE A 32 -3.74 15.14 9.84
N PHE A 33 -3.56 14.53 8.67
CA PHE A 33 -3.96 15.14 7.41
C PHE A 33 -5.48 15.15 7.21
N GLU A 34 -6.19 14.09 7.54
CA GLU A 34 -7.65 14.07 7.41
C GLU A 34 -8.35 15.11 8.30
N ASN A 35 -7.69 15.53 9.39
CA ASN A 35 -8.17 16.54 10.32
C ASN A 35 -7.42 17.87 10.22
N LEU A 36 -6.67 18.09 9.14
CA LEU A 36 -5.95 19.33 8.91
C LEU A 36 -6.95 20.47 8.73
N ASN A 37 -7.06 21.32 9.76
CA ASN A 37 -7.90 22.53 9.75
C ASN A 37 -7.06 23.82 9.63
N ASP A 38 -5.76 23.72 9.87
CA ASP A 38 -4.82 24.84 9.81
C ASP A 38 -4.15 24.90 8.43
N GLU A 39 -3.86 26.11 7.96
CA GLU A 39 -3.08 26.32 6.74
C GLU A 39 -1.66 25.79 6.92
N ILE A 40 -1.24 24.86 6.07
CA ILE A 40 0.13 24.34 6.01
C ILE A 40 0.67 24.47 4.60
N LYS A 41 1.92 24.93 4.46
CA LYS A 41 2.55 25.09 3.14
C LYS A 41 3.09 23.77 2.61
N CYS A 42 3.09 23.60 1.29
CA CYS A 42 3.70 22.44 0.61
C CYS A 42 5.12 22.15 1.09
N ASP A 43 5.96 23.19 1.22
CA ASP A 43 7.34 23.03 1.67
C ASP A 43 7.42 22.57 3.13
N GLU A 44 6.51 23.03 3.99
CA GLU A 44 6.40 22.52 5.36
C GLU A 44 5.95 21.07 5.38
N VAL A 45 5.06 20.69 4.46
CA VAL A 45 4.63 19.31 4.35
C VAL A 45 5.77 18.41 3.86
N GLN A 46 6.54 18.81 2.85
CA GLN A 46 7.71 18.05 2.40
C GLN A 46 8.78 17.89 3.50
N LEU A 47 8.95 18.91 4.36
CA LEU A 47 9.90 18.86 5.46
C LEU A 47 9.42 18.02 6.64
N ARG A 48 8.10 18.02 6.90
CA ARG A 48 7.49 17.31 8.04
C ARG A 48 7.00 15.91 7.69
N PHE A 49 6.71 15.67 6.41
CA PHE A 49 6.06 14.47 5.93
C PHE A 49 6.83 13.87 4.73
N PRO A 50 7.28 12.64 4.87
CA PRO A 50 8.26 12.04 3.98
C PRO A 50 7.73 11.48 2.66
N ASP A 51 6.40 11.44 2.49
CA ASP A 51 5.69 10.84 1.35
C ASP A 51 4.74 11.81 0.61
N PHE A 52 5.00 13.11 0.67
CA PHE A 52 4.14 14.10 0.01
C PHE A 52 4.48 14.30 -1.49
N TYR A 53 3.49 14.09 -2.37
CA TYR A 53 3.61 14.24 -3.83
C TYR A 53 2.75 15.41 -4.35
N PRO A 54 3.24 16.66 -4.31
CA PRO A 54 2.44 17.84 -4.61
C PRO A 54 1.92 17.93 -6.05
N LEU A 55 2.60 17.28 -7.01
CA LEU A 55 2.30 17.40 -8.44
C LEU A 55 0.93 16.83 -8.82
N ASP A 56 0.46 15.81 -8.10
CA ASP A 56 -0.82 15.15 -8.37
C ASP A 56 -1.97 15.74 -7.56
N GLN A 57 -1.72 16.83 -6.81
CA GLN A 57 -2.67 17.38 -5.83
C GLN A 57 -3.15 16.33 -4.82
N GLU A 58 -2.24 15.45 -4.40
CA GLU A 58 -2.50 14.43 -3.40
C GLU A 58 -1.38 14.39 -2.35
N ILE A 59 -1.76 14.14 -1.10
CA ILE A 59 -0.84 13.66 -0.08
C ILE A 59 -0.90 12.14 -0.16
N VAL A 60 0.23 11.51 -0.41
CA VAL A 60 0.34 10.07 -0.35
C VAL A 60 0.95 9.70 1.00
N ILE A 61 0.44 8.65 1.63
CA ILE A 61 1.01 8.13 2.86
C ILE A 61 1.27 6.65 2.63
N LYS A 62 2.54 6.22 2.73
CA LYS A 62 2.89 4.81 2.71
C LYS A 62 2.38 4.11 3.97
N PHE A 63 1.93 2.89 3.82
CA PHE A 63 1.56 2.03 4.94
C PHE A 63 2.05 0.60 4.72
N PRO A 64 2.41 -0.13 5.80
CA PRO A 64 2.81 -1.52 5.68
C PRO A 64 1.59 -2.37 5.32
N THR A 65 1.75 -3.26 4.34
CA THR A 65 0.69 -4.19 3.96
C THR A 65 1.23 -5.54 3.52
N TYR A 66 0.34 -6.45 3.16
CA TYR A 66 0.66 -7.74 2.59
C TYR A 66 0.39 -7.75 1.10
N LYS A 67 1.29 -8.40 0.37
CA LYS A 67 1.07 -8.82 -1.00
C LYS A 67 1.03 -10.34 -1.07
N ILE A 68 0.06 -10.88 -1.80
CA ILE A 68 0.02 -12.30 -2.14
C ILE A 68 0.54 -12.45 -3.57
N ARG A 69 1.61 -13.21 -3.75
CA ARG A 69 2.24 -13.46 -5.05
C ARG A 69 1.86 -14.84 -5.57
N ILE A 70 1.41 -14.91 -6.83
CA ILE A 70 1.13 -16.15 -7.55
C ILE A 70 2.13 -16.28 -8.70
N ILE A 71 3.02 -17.26 -8.63
CA ILE A 71 4.03 -17.53 -9.66
C ILE A 71 3.48 -18.54 -10.68
N ASN A 72 3.72 -18.30 -11.97
CA ASN A 72 3.16 -19.08 -13.08
C ASN A 72 1.63 -19.17 -13.01
N ASN A 73 0.99 -18.04 -12.67
CA ASN A 73 -0.45 -17.95 -12.59
C ASN A 73 -1.09 -18.37 -13.93
N LYS A 74 -2.01 -19.33 -13.90
CA LYS A 74 -2.73 -19.80 -15.10
C LYS A 74 -4.10 -19.16 -15.27
N MET A 75 -4.58 -18.44 -14.26
CA MET A 75 -5.86 -17.76 -14.30
C MET A 75 -5.70 -16.38 -14.94
N SER A 76 -6.70 -15.96 -15.70
CA SER A 76 -6.74 -14.58 -16.16
C SER A 76 -7.02 -13.64 -14.99
N HIS A 77 -6.73 -12.36 -15.18
CA HIS A 77 -7.07 -11.31 -14.22
C HIS A 77 -8.55 -11.30 -13.85
N ASN A 78 -9.45 -11.53 -14.82
CA ASN A 78 -10.89 -11.57 -14.58
C ASN A 78 -11.30 -12.82 -13.79
N ASP A 79 -10.71 -13.97 -14.06
CA ASP A 79 -11.00 -15.20 -13.31
C ASP A 79 -10.56 -15.05 -11.85
N LEU A 80 -9.40 -14.43 -11.60
CA LEU A 80 -8.96 -14.12 -10.24
C LEU A 80 -9.89 -13.13 -9.55
N ARG A 81 -10.36 -12.10 -10.26
CA ARG A 81 -11.34 -11.15 -9.69
C ARG A 81 -12.65 -11.82 -9.30
N GLU A 82 -13.17 -12.70 -10.15
CA GLU A 82 -14.40 -13.44 -9.82
C GLU A 82 -14.17 -14.45 -8.68
N LEU A 83 -13.01 -15.12 -8.64
CA LEU A 83 -12.64 -16.01 -7.54
C LEU A 83 -12.59 -15.29 -6.19
N LEU A 84 -12.02 -14.09 -6.16
CA LEU A 84 -11.81 -13.28 -4.96
C LEU A 84 -12.97 -12.32 -4.68
N LYS A 85 -14.06 -12.43 -5.44
CA LYS A 85 -15.21 -11.52 -5.33
C LYS A 85 -15.81 -11.55 -3.93
N GLY A 86 -16.06 -10.35 -3.40
CA GLY A 86 -16.63 -10.18 -2.06
C GLY A 86 -15.59 -10.26 -0.93
N ILE A 87 -14.32 -10.49 -1.23
CA ILE A 87 -13.24 -10.38 -0.25
C ILE A 87 -12.77 -8.93 -0.22
N TYR A 88 -13.17 -8.17 0.81
CA TYR A 88 -12.47 -6.96 1.29
C TYR A 88 -11.93 -6.00 0.20
N ASN A 89 -10.92 -5.18 0.50
CA ASN A 89 -10.30 -4.25 -0.43
C ASN A 89 -8.92 -4.76 -0.88
N TYR A 90 -8.78 -5.03 -2.17
CA TYR A 90 -7.52 -5.48 -2.77
C TYR A 90 -7.36 -4.97 -4.20
N GLN A 91 -6.11 -4.97 -4.67
CA GLN A 91 -5.74 -4.71 -6.05
C GLN A 91 -4.96 -5.90 -6.61
N ILE A 92 -5.24 -6.27 -7.85
CA ILE A 92 -4.51 -7.30 -8.58
C ILE A 92 -3.65 -6.60 -9.63
N ASP A 93 -2.35 -6.91 -9.66
CA ASP A 93 -1.38 -6.36 -10.59
C ASP A 93 -0.50 -7.48 -11.18
N GLU A 94 0.00 -7.28 -12.40
CA GLU A 94 1.06 -8.15 -12.94
C GLU A 94 2.43 -7.65 -12.47
N GLU A 95 3.23 -8.54 -11.88
CA GLU A 95 4.61 -8.22 -11.55
C GLU A 95 5.50 -8.43 -12.78
N THR A 96 6.17 -7.36 -13.20
CA THR A 96 7.12 -7.41 -14.30
C THR A 96 8.49 -7.90 -13.82
N ASN A 97 9.30 -8.44 -14.74
CA ASN A 97 10.69 -8.84 -14.50
C ASN A 97 10.90 -9.93 -13.42
N VAL A 98 9.88 -10.74 -13.13
CA VAL A 98 10.02 -11.89 -12.21
C VAL A 98 10.68 -13.07 -12.94
N VAL A 99 11.70 -13.64 -12.30
CA VAL A 99 12.47 -14.78 -12.84
C VAL A 99 12.57 -15.90 -11.81
N ILE A 100 12.64 -17.15 -12.27
CA ILE A 100 12.78 -18.31 -11.39
C ILE A 100 14.25 -18.74 -11.25
N PHE A 101 14.77 -18.72 -10.02
CA PHE A 101 16.12 -19.21 -9.70
C PHE A 101 16.14 -20.75 -9.65
N PRO A 102 17.20 -21.44 -10.15
CA PRO A 102 18.44 -20.88 -10.71
C PRO A 102 18.38 -20.59 -12.22
N SER A 103 17.29 -20.92 -12.90
CA SER A 103 17.24 -20.85 -14.37
C SER A 103 17.24 -19.42 -14.95
N LEU A 104 16.89 -18.43 -14.12
CA LEU A 104 16.71 -17.02 -14.49
C LEU A 104 15.71 -16.79 -15.64
N LYS A 105 14.86 -17.79 -15.93
CA LYS A 105 13.82 -17.66 -16.95
C LYS A 105 12.71 -16.74 -16.45
N PRO A 106 12.20 -15.83 -17.29
CA PRO A 106 11.01 -15.04 -16.98
C PRO A 106 9.83 -15.95 -16.67
N VAL A 107 9.04 -15.55 -15.67
CA VAL A 107 7.79 -16.21 -15.30
C VAL A 107 6.69 -15.16 -15.20
N GLN A 108 5.46 -15.55 -15.51
CA GLN A 108 4.31 -14.74 -15.17
C GLN A 108 4.17 -14.71 -13.65
N SER A 109 4.04 -13.52 -13.08
CA SER A 109 3.78 -13.34 -11.66
C SER A 109 2.62 -12.37 -11.48
N THR A 110 1.68 -12.73 -10.62
CA THR A 110 0.55 -11.87 -10.27
C THR A 110 0.68 -11.51 -8.80
N ALA A 111 0.60 -10.21 -8.50
CA ALA A 111 0.51 -9.66 -7.16
C ALA A 111 -0.94 -9.36 -6.82
N ILE A 112 -1.32 -9.64 -5.58
CA ILE A 112 -2.58 -9.19 -5.00
C ILE A 112 -2.22 -8.39 -3.75
N HIS A 113 -2.38 -7.07 -3.81
CA HIS A 113 -2.09 -6.15 -2.72
C HIS A 113 -3.32 -5.98 -1.82
N CYS A 114 -3.17 -6.19 -0.52
CA CYS A 114 -4.22 -5.85 0.45
C CYS A 114 -4.20 -4.33 0.69
N LEU A 115 -5.32 -3.65 0.50
CA LEU A 115 -5.39 -2.18 0.54
C LEU A 115 -6.47 -1.68 1.51
N GLU A 116 -6.67 -2.40 2.61
CA GLU A 116 -7.48 -1.95 3.73
C GLU A 116 -6.82 -0.77 4.47
N THR A 117 -7.62 -0.04 5.23
CA THR A 117 -7.18 1.20 5.89
C THR A 117 -6.46 0.99 7.23
N ASN A 118 -6.14 -0.26 7.60
CA ASN A 118 -5.33 -0.60 8.77
C ASN A 118 -4.70 -1.99 8.62
N LEU A 119 -3.62 -2.21 9.36
CA LEU A 119 -2.83 -3.43 9.30
C LEU A 119 -3.63 -4.69 9.66
N ASP A 120 -4.46 -4.67 10.71
CA ASP A 120 -5.26 -5.84 11.12
C ASP A 120 -6.22 -6.29 10.02
N SER A 121 -6.80 -5.35 9.30
CA SER A 121 -7.73 -5.63 8.20
C SER A 121 -6.97 -6.11 6.97
N ASN A 122 -5.77 -5.57 6.70
CA ASN A 122 -4.86 -6.10 5.68
C ASN A 122 -4.43 -7.53 5.98
N ALA A 123 -4.19 -7.87 7.25
CA ALA A 123 -3.83 -9.22 7.68
C ALA A 123 -4.97 -10.21 7.43
N ARG A 124 -6.19 -9.87 7.84
CA ARG A 124 -7.40 -10.69 7.60
C ARG A 124 -7.70 -10.87 6.12
N THR A 125 -7.55 -9.80 5.33
CA THR A 125 -7.71 -9.84 3.88
C THR A 125 -6.70 -10.80 3.26
N ALA A 126 -5.43 -10.72 3.68
CA ALA A 126 -4.39 -11.61 3.18
C ALA A 126 -4.68 -13.07 3.51
N GLU A 127 -5.14 -13.36 4.72
CA GLU A 127 -5.51 -14.71 5.15
C GLU A 127 -6.66 -15.29 4.33
N GLU A 128 -7.73 -14.51 4.09
CA GLU A 128 -8.88 -14.97 3.31
C GLU A 128 -8.52 -15.16 1.83
N ILE A 129 -7.70 -14.28 1.25
CA ILE A 129 -7.19 -14.45 -0.12
C ILE A 129 -6.37 -15.74 -0.22
N VAL A 130 -5.39 -15.95 0.67
CA VAL A 130 -4.55 -17.16 0.66
C VAL A 130 -5.41 -18.40 0.78
N LYS A 131 -6.35 -18.43 1.73
CA LYS A 131 -7.28 -19.55 1.91
C LYS A 131 -8.09 -19.83 0.65
N ARG A 132 -8.64 -18.80 0.00
CA ARG A 132 -9.44 -18.95 -1.23
C ARG A 132 -8.62 -19.53 -2.38
N LEU A 133 -7.38 -19.08 -2.52
CA LEU A 133 -6.44 -19.59 -3.53
C LEU A 133 -6.08 -21.06 -3.24
N GLU A 134 -5.81 -21.40 -1.98
CA GLU A 134 -5.50 -22.78 -1.54
C GLU A 134 -6.67 -23.75 -1.80
N GLU A 135 -7.91 -23.33 -1.52
CA GLU A 135 -9.14 -24.09 -1.82
C GLU A 135 -9.26 -24.42 -3.32
N HIS A 136 -8.64 -23.63 -4.19
CA HIS A 136 -8.61 -23.81 -5.64
C HIS A 136 -7.27 -24.40 -6.14
N CYS A 137 -6.44 -24.92 -5.24
CA CYS A 137 -5.13 -25.52 -5.53
C CYS A 137 -4.15 -24.54 -6.20
N ILE A 138 -4.30 -23.24 -5.96
CA ILE A 138 -3.40 -22.20 -6.48
C ILE A 138 -2.33 -21.95 -5.42
N ARG A 139 -1.06 -22.16 -5.78
CA ARG A 139 0.06 -21.88 -4.89
C ARG A 139 0.36 -20.39 -4.89
N ALA A 140 0.45 -19.81 -3.69
CA ALA A 140 0.75 -18.41 -3.50
C ALA A 140 1.73 -18.20 -2.33
N GLU A 141 2.44 -17.09 -2.36
CA GLU A 141 3.36 -16.65 -1.32
C GLU A 141 2.87 -15.36 -0.71
N ARG A 142 2.79 -15.29 0.62
CA ARG A 142 2.51 -14.03 1.32
C ARG A 142 3.83 -13.29 1.57
N CYS A 143 3.93 -12.09 1.04
CA CYS A 143 5.07 -11.20 1.19
C CYS A 143 4.68 -9.95 1.99
N VAL A 144 5.67 -9.34 2.65
CA VAL A 144 5.55 -7.96 3.12
C VAL A 144 5.63 -7.03 1.90
N ASP A 145 4.84 -5.97 1.93
CA ASP A 145 4.84 -4.93 0.91
C ASP A 145 4.38 -3.59 1.51
N CYS A 146 4.33 -2.55 0.70
CA CYS A 146 3.75 -1.27 1.06
C CYS A 146 2.51 -0.96 0.20
N GLY A 147 1.56 -0.26 0.80
CA GLY A 147 0.43 0.36 0.11
C GLY A 147 0.53 1.88 0.18
N TYR A 148 -0.30 2.55 -0.61
CA TYR A 148 -0.34 4.00 -0.71
C TYR A 148 -1.74 4.51 -0.40
N TYR A 149 -1.85 5.41 0.58
CA TYR A 149 -3.10 6.09 0.92
C TYR A 149 -3.09 7.52 0.39
N SER A 150 -3.92 7.79 -0.62
CA SER A 150 -4.04 9.14 -1.22
C SER A 150 -5.12 9.98 -0.54
N ILE A 151 -4.72 11.16 -0.07
CA ILE A 151 -5.60 12.21 0.43
C ILE A 151 -5.61 13.36 -0.59
N PRO A 152 -6.76 13.63 -1.24
CA PRO A 152 -6.84 14.69 -2.24
C PRO A 152 -6.75 16.07 -1.58
N ILE A 153 -6.02 16.98 -2.21
CA ILE A 153 -5.80 18.34 -1.73
C ILE A 153 -6.04 19.39 -2.82
N LYS A 154 -6.09 20.65 -2.40
CA LYS A 154 -5.89 21.82 -3.24
C LYS A 154 -4.70 22.60 -2.73
N VAL A 155 -3.96 23.19 -3.65
CA VAL A 155 -2.87 24.12 -3.34
C VAL A 155 -3.26 25.47 -3.92
N ASP A 156 -3.19 26.52 -3.10
CA ASP A 156 -3.45 27.89 -3.56
C ASP A 156 -2.20 28.57 -4.14
N GLU A 157 -2.33 29.84 -4.54
CA GLU A 157 -1.25 30.63 -5.12
C GLU A 157 -0.08 30.89 -4.15
N GLU A 158 -0.33 30.78 -2.83
CA GLU A 158 0.68 30.97 -1.78
C GLU A 158 1.36 29.65 -1.37
N GLY A 159 0.94 28.52 -1.97
CA GLY A 159 1.44 27.19 -1.69
C GLY A 159 0.82 26.53 -0.46
N CYS A 160 -0.31 27.02 0.04
CA CYS A 160 -1.02 26.45 1.18
C CYS A 160 -1.94 25.29 0.76
N ILE A 161 -1.94 24.23 1.56
CA ILE A 161 -2.68 23.00 1.32
C ILE A 161 -4.02 23.05 2.03
N THR A 162 -5.08 22.68 1.29
CA THR A 162 -6.40 22.40 1.85
C THR A 162 -6.81 20.98 1.47
N VAL A 163 -7.18 20.15 2.45
CA VAL A 163 -7.68 18.79 2.20
C VAL A 163 -9.10 18.83 1.64
N ILE A 164 -9.32 18.12 0.53
CA ILE A 164 -10.64 17.94 -0.05
C ILE A 164 -11.31 16.77 0.69
N LYS A 165 -12.30 17.08 1.53
CA LYS A 165 -13.09 16.04 2.20
C LYS A 165 -13.89 15.24 1.17
N ARG A 166 -13.77 13.91 1.24
CA ARG A 166 -14.55 12.96 0.43
C ARG A 166 -15.96 12.79 0.99
#